data_AF-A0A9E7GRK3-F1
#
_entry.id   AF-A0A9E7GRK3-F1
#
_cell.length_a   1.000
_cell.length_b   1.000
_cell.length_c   1.000
_cell.angle_alpha   90.00
_cell.angle_beta   90.00
_cell.angle_gamma   90.00
#
_symmetry.space_group_name_H-M   'P 1'
#
loop_
_entity.id
_entity.type
_entity.pdbx_description
1 polymer ?
#
loop_
_entity_poly.entity_id
_entity_poly.type
_entity_poly.pdbx_seq_one_letter_code
_entity_poly.pdbx_strand_id
1 'polypeptide(L)'
;MLDDVYDIYGTLNELELFIEAIERWDANAIDKLPDYMKLCFLAIFNAANETGYRVTKEKGLDIIPCLRKAQQLDERVLESVATYPKVARCSAMLLRLYNDLATSTIELERGDAPSSIQCYMLESGVPEMAARKKIRELIKANWRGINGDRGSSFGEIFTTVAVGLPRMSQFIYQHGDGYSAPDGKTRKQIMSLLFEPLQLSKL
;
A
#
# COMPACT_ATOMS: atom_id res chain seq x y z
N MET A 1 10.63 -0.85 -2.60
CA MET A 1 11.70 -1.69 -2.03
C MET A 1 11.18 -3.05 -1.61
N LEU A 2 10.35 -3.18 -0.56
CA LEU A 2 9.83 -4.49 -0.15
C LEU A 2 8.97 -5.12 -1.26
N ASP A 3 8.09 -4.33 -1.85
CA ASP A 3 7.27 -4.69 -3.02
C ASP A 3 8.13 -5.29 -4.16
N ASP A 4 9.18 -4.58 -4.56
CA ASP A 4 10.11 -5.05 -5.59
C ASP A 4 10.84 -6.35 -5.22
N VAL A 5 11.09 -6.60 -3.91
CA VAL A 5 11.67 -7.87 -3.47
C VAL A 5 10.72 -9.02 -3.75
N TYR A 6 9.41 -8.84 -3.55
CA TYR A 6 8.41 -9.89 -3.80
C TYR A 6 8.08 -10.05 -5.29
N ASP A 7 8.06 -8.96 -6.05
CA ASP A 7 7.57 -9.00 -7.44
C ASP A 7 8.69 -9.19 -8.48
N ILE A 8 9.92 -8.73 -8.21
CA ILE A 8 10.98 -8.65 -9.23
C ILE A 8 12.21 -9.47 -8.84
N TYR A 9 12.69 -9.33 -7.60
CA TYR A 9 14.02 -9.81 -7.23
C TYR A 9 14.05 -11.17 -6.52
N GLY A 10 13.04 -11.49 -5.72
CA GLY A 10 13.02 -12.68 -4.88
C GLY A 10 12.60 -13.93 -5.63
N THR A 11 13.37 -15.00 -5.49
CA THR A 11 12.90 -16.35 -5.84
C THR A 11 12.00 -16.90 -4.74
N LEU A 12 11.14 -17.88 -5.07
CA LEU A 12 10.22 -18.48 -4.09
C LEU A 12 10.95 -18.97 -2.81
N ASN A 13 12.06 -19.68 -2.97
CA ASN A 13 12.85 -20.18 -1.83
C ASN A 13 13.42 -19.04 -0.97
N GLU A 14 13.86 -17.94 -1.58
CA GLU A 14 14.37 -16.78 -0.84
C GLU A 14 13.23 -16.04 -0.13
N LEU A 15 12.06 -15.94 -0.77
CA LEU A 15 10.88 -15.31 -0.17
C LEU A 15 10.35 -16.11 1.01
N GLU A 16 10.37 -17.44 0.97
CA GLU A 16 10.04 -18.29 2.12
C GLU A 16 10.96 -17.99 3.31
N LEU A 17 12.28 -17.95 3.08
CA LEU A 17 13.26 -17.59 4.13
C LEU A 17 13.04 -16.15 4.63
N PHE A 18 12.67 -15.23 3.74
CA PHE A 18 12.42 -13.84 4.09
C PHE A 18 11.16 -13.69 4.95
N ILE A 19 10.09 -14.42 4.64
CA ILE A 19 8.87 -14.48 5.46
C ILE A 19 9.20 -15.05 6.84
N GLU A 20 9.95 -16.15 6.93
CA GLU A 20 10.39 -16.71 8.21
C GLU A 20 11.17 -15.68 9.05
N ALA A 21 12.05 -14.91 8.41
CA ALA A 21 12.79 -13.86 9.10
C ALA A 21 11.87 -12.76 9.66
N ILE A 22 10.89 -12.30 8.87
CA ILE A 22 9.88 -11.31 9.29
C ILE A 22 9.00 -11.85 10.42
N GLU A 23 8.59 -13.11 10.37
CA GLU A 23 7.79 -13.74 11.41
C GLU A 23 8.56 -13.85 12.74
N ARG A 24 9.83 -14.29 12.68
CA ARG A 24 10.70 -14.39 13.85
C ARG A 24 11.04 -13.02 14.43
N TRP A 25 11.17 -12.00 13.57
CA TRP A 25 11.51 -10.63 13.94
C TRP A 25 12.80 -10.56 14.78
N ASP A 26 13.83 -11.29 14.34
CA ASP A 26 15.13 -11.39 15.02
C ASP A 26 16.27 -11.10 14.03
N ALA A 27 16.94 -9.97 14.21
CA ALA A 27 18.06 -9.54 13.38
C ALA A 27 19.30 -10.43 13.49
N ASN A 28 19.40 -11.28 14.53
CA ASN A 28 20.51 -12.23 14.67
C ASN A 28 20.28 -13.53 13.89
N ALA A 29 19.10 -13.71 13.29
CA ALA A 29 18.70 -14.94 12.65
C ALA A 29 18.54 -14.84 11.13
N ILE A 30 19.18 -13.84 10.50
CA ILE A 30 19.05 -13.54 9.07
C ILE A 30 20.22 -14.01 8.21
N ASP A 31 21.17 -14.77 8.77
CA ASP A 31 22.39 -15.20 8.07
C ASP A 31 22.12 -15.97 6.78
N LYS A 32 21.00 -16.70 6.74
CA LYS A 32 20.54 -17.50 5.59
C LYS A 32 20.00 -16.66 4.44
N LEU A 33 19.68 -15.39 4.67
CA LEU A 33 19.17 -14.51 3.62
C LEU A 33 20.30 -14.04 2.69
N PRO A 34 19.99 -13.82 1.39
CA PRO A 34 20.87 -13.04 0.52
C PRO A 34 21.13 -11.64 1.07
N ASP A 35 22.28 -11.05 0.74
CA ASP A 35 22.70 -9.76 1.33
C ASP A 35 21.71 -8.61 1.05
N TYR A 36 21.10 -8.57 -0.14
CA TYR A 36 20.09 -7.56 -0.46
C TYR A 36 18.82 -7.70 0.40
N MET A 37 18.40 -8.93 0.70
CA MET A 37 17.27 -9.21 1.59
C MET A 37 17.61 -8.91 3.05
N LYS A 38 18.85 -9.16 3.50
CA LYS A 38 19.31 -8.73 4.84
C LYS A 38 19.18 -7.22 5.01
N LEU A 39 19.60 -6.45 4.00
CA LEU A 39 19.46 -4.99 4.01
C LEU A 39 17.98 -4.57 4.08
N CYS A 40 17.11 -5.23 3.31
CA CYS A 40 15.66 -4.97 3.34
C CYS A 40 15.05 -5.27 4.72
N PHE A 41 15.37 -6.44 5.30
CA PHE A 41 14.92 -6.82 6.64
C PHE A 41 15.39 -5.80 7.68
N LEU A 42 16.68 -5.46 7.68
CA LEU A 42 17.25 -4.52 8.66
C LEU A 42 16.64 -3.12 8.54
N ALA A 43 16.34 -2.65 7.33
CA ALA A 43 15.66 -1.38 7.12
C ALA A 43 14.25 -1.39 7.75
N ILE A 44 13.47 -2.44 7.52
CA ILE A 44 12.12 -2.60 8.09
C ILE A 44 12.20 -2.72 9.62
N PHE A 45 13.07 -3.61 10.11
CA PHE A 45 13.27 -3.87 11.52
C PHE A 45 13.67 -2.60 12.28
N ASN A 46 14.67 -1.88 11.77
CA ASN A 46 15.14 -0.65 12.42
C ASN A 46 14.07 0.45 12.39
N ALA A 47 13.42 0.69 11.26
CA ALA A 47 12.38 1.72 11.15
C ALA A 47 11.19 1.45 12.08
N ALA A 48 10.74 0.19 12.14
CA ALA A 48 9.63 -0.21 13.00
C ALA A 48 10.00 -0.14 14.49
N ASN A 49 11.18 -0.62 14.89
CA ASN A 49 11.63 -0.55 16.28
C ASN A 49 11.93 0.89 16.72
N GLU A 50 12.50 1.73 15.86
CA GLU A 50 12.70 3.17 16.14
C GLU A 50 11.35 3.85 16.36
N THR A 51 10.38 3.61 15.47
CA THR A 51 9.03 4.16 15.59
C THR A 51 8.35 3.67 16.88
N GLY A 52 8.44 2.37 17.17
CA GLY A 52 7.88 1.79 18.39
C GLY A 52 8.51 2.34 19.65
N TYR A 53 9.83 2.51 19.68
CA TYR A 53 10.56 3.12 20.78
C TYR A 53 10.13 4.58 21.01
N ARG A 54 10.00 5.37 19.94
CA ARG A 54 9.52 6.76 20.02
C ARG A 54 8.13 6.85 20.63
N VAL A 55 7.19 6.02 20.16
CA VAL A 55 5.82 6.00 20.68
C VAL A 55 5.79 5.52 22.14
N THR A 56 6.60 4.52 22.49
CA THR A 56 6.74 4.06 23.88
C THR A 56 7.26 5.20 24.77
N LYS A 57 8.30 5.92 24.34
CA LYS A 57 8.89 7.03 25.08
C LYS A 57 7.93 8.21 25.25
N GLU A 58 7.18 8.57 24.21
CA GLU A 58 6.31 9.75 24.21
C GLU A 58 4.91 9.49 24.80
N LYS A 59 4.40 8.27 24.66
CA LYS A 59 3.00 7.92 24.99
C LYS A 59 2.87 6.76 25.99
N GLY A 60 3.96 6.07 26.33
CA GLY A 60 3.92 4.89 27.19
C GLY A 60 3.26 3.67 26.54
N LEU A 61 3.10 3.67 25.21
CA LEU A 61 2.42 2.62 24.46
C LEU A 61 3.43 1.78 23.69
N ASP A 62 3.45 0.48 23.95
CA ASP A 62 4.21 -0.48 23.13
C ASP A 62 3.41 -0.86 21.88
N ILE A 63 3.85 -0.33 20.73
CA ILE A 63 3.24 -0.59 19.43
C ILE A 63 4.06 -1.55 18.56
N ILE A 64 5.23 -2.02 19.02
CA ILE A 64 6.09 -2.93 18.25
C ILE A 64 5.33 -4.22 17.89
N PRO A 65 4.54 -4.84 18.79
CA PRO A 65 3.74 -6.02 18.43
C PRO A 65 2.77 -5.77 17.27
N CYS A 66 2.15 -4.59 17.23
CA CYS A 66 1.24 -4.19 16.15
C CYS A 66 1.98 -3.99 14.82
N LEU A 67 3.14 -3.31 14.87
CA LEU A 67 3.97 -3.09 13.69
C LEU A 67 4.48 -4.42 13.13
N ARG A 68 4.96 -5.33 13.99
CA ARG A 68 5.38 -6.67 13.59
C ARG A 68 4.23 -7.45 12.94
N LYS A 69 3.05 -7.46 13.57
CA LYS A 69 1.87 -8.16 13.02
C LYS A 69 1.48 -7.62 11.65
N ALA A 70 1.61 -6.32 11.42
CA ALA A 70 1.32 -5.70 10.13
C ALA A 70 2.31 -6.09 9.00
N GLN A 71 3.48 -6.63 9.34
CA GLN A 71 4.48 -7.12 8.37
C GLN A 71 4.32 -8.61 8.05
N GLN A 72 3.52 -9.35 8.82
CA GLN A 72 3.31 -10.79 8.63
C GLN A 72 2.36 -11.05 7.45
N LEU A 73 2.69 -12.07 6.65
CA LEU A 73 1.92 -12.52 5.50
C LEU A 73 1.40 -13.95 5.74
N ASP A 74 0.60 -14.14 6.80
CA ASP A 74 -0.01 -15.43 7.13
C ASP A 74 -1.54 -15.42 6.94
N GLU A 75 -2.14 -16.62 6.86
CA GLU A 75 -3.59 -16.80 6.67
C GLU A 75 -4.41 -16.09 7.76
N ARG A 76 -3.89 -16.01 8.99
CA ARG A 76 -4.57 -15.36 10.12
C ARG A 76 -4.64 -13.85 9.94
N VAL A 77 -3.61 -13.23 9.36
CA VAL A 77 -3.64 -11.81 8.98
C VAL A 77 -4.71 -11.59 7.90
N LEU A 78 -4.76 -12.45 6.88
CA LEU A 78 -5.77 -12.37 5.81
C LEU A 78 -7.20 -12.49 6.35
N GLU A 79 -7.46 -13.44 7.25
CA GLU A 79 -8.76 -13.59 7.92
C GLU A 79 -9.12 -12.36 8.77
N SER A 80 -8.11 -11.74 9.40
CA SER A 80 -8.32 -10.56 10.23
C SER A 80 -8.69 -9.30 9.43
N VAL A 81 -8.47 -9.26 8.10
CA VAL A 81 -8.88 -8.13 7.25
C VAL A 81 -10.38 -7.86 7.35
N ALA A 82 -11.20 -8.90 7.56
CA ALA A 82 -12.65 -8.76 7.77
C ALA A 82 -12.99 -8.01 9.07
N THR A 83 -12.09 -8.04 10.05
CA THR A 83 -12.23 -7.35 11.34
C THR A 83 -11.74 -5.91 11.32
N TYR A 84 -11.12 -5.45 10.22
CA TYR A 84 -10.63 -4.09 10.11
C TYR A 84 -11.80 -3.10 10.02
N PRO A 85 -11.62 -1.86 10.54
CA PRO A 85 -12.63 -0.83 10.43
C PRO A 85 -13.06 -0.65 8.97
N LYS A 86 -14.36 -0.50 8.74
CA LYS A 86 -14.91 -0.38 7.39
C LYS A 86 -14.25 0.76 6.61
N VAL A 87 -14.05 1.92 7.25
CA VAL A 87 -13.29 3.04 6.66
C VAL A 87 -11.87 2.66 6.21
N ALA A 88 -11.13 1.89 7.02
CA ALA A 88 -9.78 1.45 6.69
C ALA A 88 -9.77 0.46 5.53
N ARG A 89 -10.68 -0.51 5.55
CA ARG A 89 -10.84 -1.49 4.47
C ARG A 89 -11.22 -0.82 3.15
N CYS A 90 -12.20 0.08 3.16
CA CYS A 90 -12.59 0.81 1.94
C CYS A 90 -11.46 1.73 1.45
N SER A 91 -10.70 2.34 2.36
CA SER A 91 -9.53 3.16 2.04
C SER A 91 -8.44 2.36 1.34
N ALA A 92 -8.04 1.22 1.92
CA ALA A 92 -7.06 0.31 1.33
C ALA A 92 -7.53 -0.25 -0.02
N MET A 93 -8.81 -0.61 -0.13
CA MET A 93 -9.39 -1.08 -1.40
C MET A 93 -9.34 0.00 -2.47
N LEU A 94 -9.66 1.26 -2.14
CA LEU A 94 -9.54 2.37 -3.10
C LEU A 94 -8.10 2.57 -3.56
N LEU A 95 -7.14 2.52 -2.63
CA LEU A 95 -5.71 2.61 -2.97
C LEU A 95 -5.33 1.54 -4.00
N ARG A 96 -5.69 0.28 -3.74
CA ARG A 96 -5.41 -0.86 -4.62
C ARG A 96 -6.07 -0.69 -5.98
N LEU A 97 -7.37 -0.42 -6.04
CA LEU A 97 -8.10 -0.34 -7.30
C LEU A 97 -7.64 0.83 -8.20
N TYR A 98 -7.20 1.94 -7.62
CA TYR A 98 -6.61 3.03 -8.40
C TYR A 98 -5.24 2.66 -8.97
N ASN A 99 -4.39 2.01 -8.17
CA ASN A 99 -3.11 1.49 -8.61
C ASN A 99 -3.30 0.49 -9.76
N ASP A 100 -4.06 -0.60 -9.58
CA ASP A 100 -4.32 -1.60 -10.61
C ASP A 100 -4.84 -1.00 -11.92
N LEU A 101 -5.75 0.00 -11.84
CA LEU A 101 -6.25 0.69 -13.03
C LEU A 101 -5.14 1.36 -13.85
N ALA A 102 -4.12 1.88 -13.18
CA ALA A 102 -3.01 2.58 -13.80
C ALA A 102 -1.86 1.66 -14.23
N THR A 103 -1.59 0.58 -13.48
CA THR A 103 -0.37 -0.23 -13.63
C THR A 103 -0.59 -1.62 -14.26
N SER A 104 -1.83 -2.14 -14.25
CA SER A 104 -2.16 -3.52 -14.67
C SER A 104 -1.59 -4.00 -16.00
N THR A 105 -1.43 -3.12 -16.99
CA THR A 105 -0.87 -3.52 -18.29
C THR A 105 0.64 -3.79 -18.18
N ILE A 106 1.37 -2.89 -17.52
CA ILE A 106 2.82 -2.98 -17.35
C ILE A 106 3.17 -4.11 -16.39
N GLU A 107 2.41 -4.28 -15.31
CA GLU A 107 2.56 -5.39 -14.36
C GLU A 107 2.38 -6.74 -15.07
N LEU A 108 1.37 -6.86 -15.93
CA LEU A 108 1.15 -8.07 -16.72
C LEU A 108 2.30 -8.35 -17.70
N GLU A 109 2.82 -7.33 -18.38
CA GLU A 109 3.97 -7.45 -19.29
C GLU A 109 5.26 -7.85 -18.57
N ARG A 110 5.43 -7.39 -17.33
CA ARG A 110 6.56 -7.74 -16.46
C ARG A 110 6.49 -9.18 -15.95
N GLY A 111 5.29 -9.78 -15.95
CA GLY A 111 5.05 -11.14 -15.47
C GLY A 111 4.60 -11.20 -14.01
N ASP A 112 4.12 -10.09 -13.46
CA ASP A 112 3.62 -10.02 -12.09
C ASP A 112 2.34 -10.86 -11.92
N ALA A 113 1.97 -11.09 -10.66
CA ALA A 113 0.70 -11.73 -10.34
C ALA A 113 -0.49 -10.93 -10.91
N PRO A 114 -1.58 -11.60 -11.33
CA PRO A 114 -2.75 -10.92 -11.90
C PRO A 114 -3.34 -9.84 -10.97
N SER A 115 -3.46 -8.60 -11.49
CA SER A 115 -4.17 -7.51 -10.78
C SER A 115 -5.68 -7.78 -10.71
N SER A 116 -6.43 -6.92 -9.98
CA SER A 116 -7.90 -7.03 -9.92
C SER A 116 -8.58 -6.99 -11.30
N ILE A 117 -7.96 -6.37 -12.31
CA ILE A 117 -8.49 -6.35 -13.68
C ILE A 117 -8.40 -7.74 -14.30
N GLN A 118 -7.22 -8.36 -14.27
CA GLN A 118 -7.00 -9.70 -14.83
C GLN A 118 -7.77 -10.76 -14.05
N CYS A 119 -7.79 -10.70 -12.71
CA CYS A 119 -8.59 -11.60 -11.89
C CYS A 119 -10.07 -11.57 -12.30
N TYR A 120 -10.66 -10.38 -12.45
CA TYR A 120 -12.06 -10.27 -12.84
C TYR A 120 -12.34 -10.77 -14.26
N MET A 121 -11.41 -10.52 -15.21
CA MET A 121 -11.51 -11.06 -16.57
C MET A 121 -11.53 -12.58 -16.56
N LEU A 122 -10.64 -13.21 -15.79
CA LEU A 122 -10.54 -14.66 -15.66
C LEU A 122 -11.78 -15.26 -15.00
N GLU A 123 -12.25 -14.68 -13.89
CA GLU A 123 -13.40 -15.18 -13.14
C GLU A 123 -14.73 -15.03 -13.89
N SER A 124 -14.90 -13.94 -14.64
CA SER A 124 -16.17 -13.60 -15.29
C SER A 124 -16.20 -13.86 -16.81
N GLY A 125 -15.06 -14.20 -17.42
CA GLY A 125 -14.95 -14.41 -18.87
C GLY A 125 -15.23 -13.16 -19.72
N VAL A 126 -15.03 -11.97 -19.15
CA VAL A 126 -15.36 -10.68 -19.80
C VAL A 126 -14.13 -10.03 -20.42
N PRO A 127 -14.28 -9.17 -21.46
CA PRO A 127 -13.17 -8.39 -21.99
C PRO A 127 -12.66 -7.35 -20.97
N GLU A 128 -11.39 -6.94 -21.11
CA GLU A 128 -10.71 -5.99 -20.21
C GLU A 128 -11.50 -4.69 -20.00
N MET A 129 -12.12 -4.16 -21.06
CA MET A 129 -12.93 -2.94 -20.97
C MET A 129 -14.09 -3.07 -19.97
N ALA A 130 -14.74 -4.25 -19.95
CA ALA A 130 -15.81 -4.55 -19.00
C ALA A 130 -15.26 -4.73 -17.58
N ALA A 131 -14.09 -5.38 -17.43
CA ALA A 131 -13.41 -5.50 -16.15
C ALA A 131 -13.03 -4.12 -15.58
N ARG A 132 -12.37 -3.26 -16.37
CA ARG A 132 -12.05 -1.87 -15.97
C ARG A 132 -13.30 -1.07 -15.61
N LYS A 133 -14.42 -1.27 -16.31
CA LYS A 133 -15.71 -0.65 -15.95
C LYS A 133 -16.16 -1.14 -14.57
N LYS A 134 -16.10 -2.45 -14.31
CA LYS A 134 -16.44 -3.04 -13.00
C LYS A 134 -15.56 -2.48 -11.89
N ILE A 135 -14.25 -2.38 -12.09
CA ILE A 135 -13.32 -1.80 -11.11
C ILE A 135 -13.72 -0.36 -10.77
N ARG A 136 -14.10 0.46 -11.76
CA ARG A 136 -14.62 1.82 -11.49
C ARG A 136 -15.93 1.83 -10.70
N GLU A 137 -16.79 0.84 -10.87
CA GLU A 137 -17.99 0.69 -10.05
C GLU A 137 -17.65 0.32 -8.60
N LEU A 138 -16.66 -0.55 -8.40
CA LEU A 138 -16.13 -0.89 -7.07
C LEU A 138 -15.50 0.32 -6.38
N ILE A 139 -14.77 1.17 -7.12
CA ILE A 139 -14.26 2.46 -6.60
C ILE A 139 -15.42 3.32 -6.09
N LYS A 140 -16.47 3.50 -6.90
CA LYS A 140 -17.66 4.26 -6.47
C LYS A 140 -18.32 3.65 -5.23
N ALA A 141 -18.40 2.33 -5.14
CA ALA A 141 -18.96 1.63 -3.99
C ALA A 141 -18.13 1.84 -2.71
N ASN A 142 -16.81 1.75 -2.79
CA ASN A 142 -15.93 1.99 -1.64
C ASN A 142 -15.96 3.45 -1.17
N TRP A 143 -16.07 4.41 -2.08
CA TRP A 143 -16.30 5.82 -1.71
C TRP A 143 -17.62 6.03 -0.97
N ARG A 144 -18.70 5.34 -1.38
CA ARG A 144 -19.96 5.34 -0.61
C ARG A 144 -19.76 4.70 0.77
N GLY A 145 -18.94 3.64 0.85
CA GLY A 145 -18.55 3.00 2.11
C GLY A 145 -17.91 3.97 3.09
N ILE A 146 -16.92 4.74 2.65
CA ILE A 146 -16.25 5.77 3.45
C ILE A 146 -17.22 6.89 3.84
N ASN A 147 -18.02 7.39 2.90
CA ASN A 147 -18.94 8.50 3.17
C ASN A 147 -20.10 8.12 4.10
N GLY A 148 -20.52 6.85 4.10
CA GLY A 148 -21.55 6.34 4.99
C GLY A 148 -21.04 6.01 6.40
N ASP A 149 -19.72 5.96 6.61
CA ASP A 149 -19.07 5.62 7.89
C ASP A 149 -18.62 6.86 8.68
N ARG A 150 -19.25 8.02 8.43
CA ARG A 150 -18.92 9.32 9.07
C ARG A 150 -19.18 9.36 10.59
N GLY A 151 -19.63 8.26 11.19
CA GLY A 151 -19.83 8.09 12.63
C GLY A 151 -18.86 7.10 13.28
N SER A 152 -17.76 6.72 12.62
CA SER A 152 -16.81 5.75 13.20
C SER A 152 -16.26 6.25 14.54
N SER A 153 -16.14 5.35 15.52
CA SER A 153 -15.62 5.62 16.87
C SER A 153 -14.11 5.91 16.92
N PHE A 154 -13.45 5.96 15.77
CA PHE A 154 -12.03 6.23 15.66
C PHE A 154 -11.74 7.73 15.74
N GLY A 155 -10.60 8.07 16.33
CA GLY A 155 -10.18 9.46 16.47
C GLY A 155 -10.13 10.21 15.14
N GLU A 156 -10.36 11.52 15.19
CA GLU A 156 -10.40 12.42 14.02
C GLU A 156 -9.15 12.28 13.13
N ILE A 157 -7.98 12.10 13.73
CA ILE A 157 -6.70 11.89 13.03
C ILE A 157 -6.74 10.63 12.16
N PHE A 158 -7.20 9.50 12.72
CA PHE A 158 -7.29 8.25 11.98
C PHE A 158 -8.25 8.36 10.80
N THR A 159 -9.43 8.94 11.04
CA THR A 159 -10.42 9.17 9.99
C THR A 159 -9.87 10.07 8.89
N THR A 160 -9.14 11.14 9.25
CA THR A 160 -8.51 12.06 8.29
C THR A 160 -7.49 11.35 7.42
N VAL A 161 -6.60 10.55 8.02
CA VAL A 161 -5.60 9.77 7.28
C VAL A 161 -6.27 8.73 6.37
N ALA A 162 -7.26 8.00 6.90
CA ALA A 162 -7.97 6.97 6.15
C ALA A 162 -8.75 7.55 4.96
N VAL A 163 -9.29 8.76 5.06
CA VAL A 163 -9.95 9.45 3.94
C VAL A 163 -8.94 10.13 2.99
N GLY A 164 -7.79 10.57 3.51
CA GLY A 164 -6.72 11.20 2.73
C GLY A 164 -6.02 10.22 1.78
N LEU A 165 -5.76 8.99 2.23
CA LEU A 165 -5.08 7.95 1.46
C LEU A 165 -5.71 7.68 0.07
N PRO A 166 -7.02 7.46 -0.08
CA PRO A 166 -7.62 7.23 -1.39
C PRO A 166 -7.64 8.47 -2.28
N ARG A 167 -7.64 9.69 -1.71
CA ARG A 167 -7.52 10.93 -2.49
C ARG A 167 -6.12 11.08 -3.06
N MET A 168 -5.11 10.78 -2.23
CA MET A 168 -3.72 10.74 -2.66
C MET A 168 -3.53 9.68 -3.75
N SER A 169 -4.03 8.47 -3.55
CA SER A 169 -3.96 7.41 -4.56
C SER A 169 -4.59 7.82 -5.88
N GLN A 170 -5.80 8.41 -5.85
CA GLN A 170 -6.43 8.95 -7.05
C GLN A 170 -5.54 9.99 -7.74
N PHE A 171 -4.95 10.92 -6.97
CA PHE A 171 -4.08 11.95 -7.52
C PHE A 171 -2.83 11.37 -8.20
N ILE A 172 -2.20 10.37 -7.59
CA ILE A 172 -1.01 9.70 -8.11
C ILE A 172 -1.34 8.91 -9.39
N TYR A 173 -2.46 8.17 -9.40
CA TYR A 173 -2.75 7.19 -10.45
C TYR A 173 -3.74 7.65 -11.53
N GLN A 174 -4.36 8.83 -11.41
CA GLN A 174 -5.35 9.32 -12.39
C GLN A 174 -4.82 9.52 -13.82
N HIS A 175 -3.50 9.60 -14.00
CA HIS A 175 -2.85 9.89 -15.28
C HIS A 175 -1.83 8.82 -15.71
N GLY A 176 -1.85 7.65 -15.08
CA GLY A 176 -0.85 6.60 -15.27
C GLY A 176 -0.11 6.30 -13.97
N ASP A 177 1.04 5.64 -14.05
CA ASP A 177 1.85 5.32 -12.88
C ASP A 177 2.65 6.53 -12.37
N GLY A 178 1.97 7.40 -11.62
CA GLY A 178 2.59 8.55 -10.99
C GLY A 178 3.50 8.22 -9.81
N TYR A 179 3.62 6.95 -9.41
CA TYR A 179 4.44 6.52 -8.28
C TYR A 179 5.82 6.05 -8.76
N SER A 180 5.86 5.04 -9.62
CA SER A 180 7.12 4.44 -10.08
C SER A 180 7.70 5.18 -11.28
N ALA A 181 6.85 5.79 -12.11
CA ALA A 181 7.26 6.48 -13.33
C ALA A 181 6.53 7.84 -13.47
N PRO A 182 6.70 8.78 -12.52
CA PRO A 182 6.00 10.07 -12.56
C PRO A 182 6.37 10.87 -13.81
N ASP A 183 5.45 10.88 -14.78
CA ASP A 183 5.60 11.59 -16.04
C ASP A 183 4.65 12.79 -16.15
N GLY A 184 4.75 13.49 -17.29
CA GLY A 184 3.77 14.45 -17.77
C GLY A 184 3.15 15.35 -16.71
N LYS A 185 1.90 15.05 -16.35
CA LYS A 185 1.05 15.88 -15.49
C LYS A 185 1.33 15.69 -14.01
N THR A 186 1.51 14.44 -13.55
CA THR A 186 1.77 14.15 -12.13
C THR A 186 3.08 14.80 -11.69
N ARG A 187 4.14 14.70 -12.50
CA ARG A 187 5.43 15.36 -12.22
C ARG A 187 5.28 16.88 -12.09
N LYS A 188 4.56 17.53 -13.00
CA LYS A 188 4.32 18.99 -12.94
C LYS A 188 3.58 19.41 -11.67
N GLN A 189 2.58 18.63 -11.27
CA GLN A 189 1.81 18.93 -10.06
C GLN A 189 2.67 18.77 -8.80
N ILE A 190 3.53 17.76 -8.73
CA ILE A 190 4.50 17.57 -7.63
C ILE A 190 5.48 18.75 -7.57
N MET A 191 6.05 19.15 -8.72
CA MET A 191 6.97 20.29 -8.80
C MET A 191 6.33 21.58 -8.28
N SER A 192 5.12 21.88 -8.77
CA SER A 192 4.39 23.08 -8.38
C SER A 192 4.02 23.09 -6.89
N LEU A 193 3.65 21.95 -6.32
CA LEU A 193 3.20 21.86 -4.93
C LEU A 193 4.34 21.91 -3.91
N LEU A 194 5.46 21.25 -4.20
CA LEU A 194 6.52 21.00 -3.20
C LEU A 194 7.76 21.89 -3.38
N PHE A 195 8.01 22.37 -4.60
CA PHE A 195 9.27 23.04 -4.94
C PHE A 195 9.09 24.47 -5.45
N GLU A 196 7.95 24.79 -6.05
CA GLU A 196 7.68 26.13 -6.57
C GLU A 196 6.92 26.98 -5.54
N PRO A 197 7.54 28.03 -4.97
CA PRO A 197 6.84 28.90 -4.05
C PRO A 197 5.76 29.71 -4.78
N LEU A 198 4.64 29.95 -4.09
CA LEU A 198 3.57 30.81 -4.60
C LEU A 198 4.10 32.23 -4.78
N GLN A 199 3.98 32.75 -6.00
CA GLN A 199 4.32 34.15 -6.29
C GLN A 199 3.20 35.04 -5.77
N LEU A 200 3.46 35.75 -4.69
CA LEU A 200 2.56 36.79 -4.21
C LEU A 200 2.82 38.06 -5.02
N SER A 201 1.89 38.44 -5.90
CA SER A 201 1.93 39.77 -6.51
C SER A 201 1.86 40.81 -5.40
N LYS A 202 2.84 41.71 -5.33
CA LYS A 202 2.76 42.89 -4.47
C LYS A 202 1.57 43.72 -4.96
N LEU A 203 0.52 43.77 -4.14
CA LEU A 203 -0.59 44.73 -4.26
C LEU A 203 -0.06 46.16 -4.11
#